data_AF-A0A0A1UCY6-F1
#
_entry.id   AF-A0A0A1UCY6-F1
#
_cell.length_a   1.000
_cell.length_b   1.000
_cell.length_c   1.000
_cell.angle_alpha   90.00
_cell.angle_beta   90.00
_cell.angle_gamma   90.00
#
_symmetry.space_group_name_H-M   'P 1'
#
loop_
_entity.id
_entity.type
_entity.pdbx_description
1 polymer ?
#
loop_
_entity_poly.entity_id
_entity_poly.type
_entity_poly.pdbx_seq_one_letter_code
_entity_poly.pdbx_strand_id
1 'polypeptide(L)'
;MTLNTPITHLVAEVNEAIISIYKSTDSKELIPKQHESVIVKNVLELTEKVEDVVSKEYDGYDVLTTKIREKVESVNGNIISLSLLKSKEKVLDALFNISGDCSSLVVIFALSPFLRMVHFKEVTCDLVRSKTDIKDFPQILFTVQQYHQLLKSLANDSNIDKGSKDKIEAICVGLENKMEMWASAYRNKQKQDGLYKEVLEEFEKCGDVVLEAQKVVEKVVENYTKEKMGINQQLDKIRDKTSDTQKKAKNEKTERIEQLLTKEEREEAKSESEKATDEESIEKCQQIVAESQRSK
;
A
#
# COMPACT_ATOMS: atom_id res chain seq x y z
N MET A 1 2.85 2.09 -23.46
CA MET A 1 2.70 1.64 -22.07
C MET A 1 2.44 2.91 -21.25
N THR A 2 1.17 3.24 -21.05
CA THR A 2 0.77 4.21 -20.02
C THR A 2 1.26 3.69 -18.67
N LEU A 3 1.68 4.55 -17.72
CA LEU A 3 1.57 4.24 -16.28
C LEU A 3 0.31 3.41 -16.10
N ASN A 4 0.43 2.19 -15.55
CA ASN A 4 -0.67 1.23 -15.54
C ASN A 4 -1.88 1.81 -14.81
N THR A 5 -2.70 2.59 -15.53
CA THR A 5 -3.98 3.16 -15.11
C THR A 5 -4.84 2.07 -14.49
N PRO A 6 -4.82 0.82 -15.00
CA PRO A 6 -5.46 -0.31 -14.33
C PRO A 6 -4.94 -0.58 -12.89
N ILE A 7 -3.62 -0.51 -12.64
CA ILE A 7 -3.02 -0.71 -11.31
C ILE A 7 -3.39 0.44 -10.37
N THR A 8 -3.24 1.69 -10.81
CA THR A 8 -3.58 2.86 -9.98
C THR A 8 -5.06 2.90 -9.64
N HIS A 9 -5.93 2.55 -10.59
CA HIS A 9 -7.38 2.48 -10.38
C HIS A 9 -7.76 1.38 -9.38
N LEU A 10 -7.22 0.16 -9.54
CA LEU A 10 -7.47 -0.94 -8.61
C LEU A 10 -7.01 -0.59 -7.18
N VAL A 11 -5.84 0.05 -7.05
CA VAL A 11 -5.35 0.52 -5.75
C VAL A 11 -6.24 1.61 -5.15
N ALA A 12 -6.83 2.49 -5.98
CA ALA A 12 -7.80 3.48 -5.51
C ALA A 12 -9.05 2.79 -4.95
N GLU A 13 -9.63 1.83 -5.67
CA GLU A 13 -10.82 1.09 -5.23
C GLU A 13 -10.57 0.27 -3.95
N VAL A 14 -9.41 -0.39 -3.85
CA VAL A 14 -9.00 -1.09 -2.62
C VAL A 14 -8.96 -0.12 -1.44
N ASN A 15 -8.33 1.05 -1.63
CA ASN A 15 -8.24 2.06 -0.57
C ASN A 15 -9.61 2.65 -0.20
N GLU A 16 -10.51 2.88 -1.16
CA GLU A 16 -11.87 3.36 -0.89
C GLU A 16 -12.70 2.34 -0.10
N ALA A 17 -12.59 1.05 -0.45
CA ALA A 17 -13.24 -0.02 0.29
C ALA A 17 -12.70 -0.11 1.73
N ILE A 18 -11.37 0.02 1.90
CA ILE A 18 -10.73 0.07 3.23
C ILE A 18 -11.27 1.24 4.05
N ILE A 19 -11.28 2.46 3.51
CA ILE A 19 -11.81 3.65 4.19
C ILE A 19 -13.27 3.48 4.58
N SER A 20 -14.07 2.81 3.74
CA SER A 20 -15.49 2.53 4.02
C SER A 20 -15.67 1.53 5.18
N ILE A 21 -14.81 0.51 5.28
CA ILE A 21 -14.77 -0.39 6.43
C ILE A 21 -14.44 0.40 7.69
N TYR A 22 -13.40 1.24 7.66
CA TYR A 22 -13.03 2.07 8.80
C TYR A 22 -14.18 2.95 9.30
N LYS A 23 -14.88 3.63 8.39
CA LYS A 23 -16.03 4.48 8.74
C LYS A 23 -17.25 3.72 9.26
N SER A 24 -17.39 2.43 8.93
CA SER A 24 -18.54 1.60 9.32
C SER A 24 -18.31 0.77 10.60
N THR A 25 -17.12 0.83 11.20
CA THR A 25 -16.74 0.02 12.38
C THR A 25 -17.43 0.39 13.72
N ASP A 26 -18.55 1.13 13.69
CA ASP A 26 -19.52 1.22 14.80
C ASP A 26 -20.51 0.03 14.82
N SER A 27 -20.48 -0.84 13.80
CA SER A 27 -21.36 -2.01 13.69
C SER A 27 -20.86 -3.23 14.48
N LYS A 28 -21.79 -4.12 14.88
CA LYS A 28 -21.49 -5.39 15.57
C LYS A 28 -20.72 -6.42 14.72
N GLU A 29 -20.60 -6.21 13.40
CA GLU A 29 -19.78 -7.02 12.50
C GLU A 29 -18.36 -6.43 12.36
N LEU A 30 -17.33 -7.27 12.41
CA LEU A 30 -15.93 -6.83 12.29
C LEU A 30 -15.62 -6.21 10.92
N ILE A 31 -16.18 -6.78 9.84
CA ILE A 31 -16.09 -6.29 8.46
C ILE A 31 -17.39 -6.68 7.75
N PRO A 32 -18.09 -5.73 7.09
CA PRO A 32 -19.23 -6.10 6.25
C PRO A 32 -18.76 -6.95 5.06
N LYS A 33 -19.39 -8.12 4.85
CA LYS A 33 -18.99 -9.09 3.80
C LYS A 33 -18.88 -8.50 2.40
N GLN A 34 -19.70 -7.48 2.09
CA GLN A 34 -19.67 -6.78 0.81
C GLN A 34 -18.34 -6.06 0.60
N HIS A 35 -17.78 -5.42 1.64
CA HIS A 35 -16.51 -4.71 1.53
C HIS A 35 -15.32 -5.67 1.49
N GLU A 36 -15.36 -6.76 2.27
CA GLU A 36 -14.34 -7.82 2.21
C GLU A 36 -14.25 -8.41 0.79
N SER A 37 -15.40 -8.74 0.19
CA SER A 37 -15.47 -9.26 -1.18
C SER A 37 -14.87 -8.31 -2.21
N VAL A 38 -15.10 -7.00 -2.08
CA VAL A 38 -14.51 -5.98 -2.97
C VAL A 38 -12.99 -5.93 -2.82
N ILE A 39 -12.47 -5.93 -1.60
CA ILE A 39 -11.02 -5.90 -1.35
C ILE A 39 -10.35 -7.15 -1.93
N VAL A 40 -10.91 -8.34 -1.63
CA VAL A 40 -10.39 -9.62 -2.13
C VAL A 40 -10.37 -9.62 -3.66
N LYS A 41 -11.49 -9.28 -4.30
CA LYS A 41 -11.60 -9.25 -5.76
C LYS A 41 -10.56 -8.32 -6.38
N ASN A 42 -10.48 -7.08 -5.89
CA ASN A 42 -9.63 -6.06 -6.49
C ASN A 42 -8.14 -6.34 -6.28
N VAL A 43 -7.75 -7.00 -5.18
CA VAL A 43 -6.36 -7.41 -4.99
C VAL A 43 -5.99 -8.63 -5.81
N LEU A 44 -6.89 -9.59 -6.01
CA LEU A 44 -6.63 -10.69 -6.95
C LEU A 44 -6.40 -10.13 -8.36
N GLU A 45 -7.25 -9.20 -8.80
CA GLU A 45 -7.08 -8.53 -10.09
C GLU A 45 -5.79 -7.69 -10.14
N LEU A 46 -5.43 -7.02 -9.03
CA LEU A 46 -4.17 -6.28 -8.92
C LEU A 46 -2.97 -7.22 -9.06
N THR A 47 -2.99 -8.37 -8.39
CA THR A 47 -1.94 -9.39 -8.44
C THR A 47 -1.74 -9.87 -9.87
N GLU A 48 -2.81 -10.22 -10.57
CA GLU A 48 -2.74 -10.67 -11.96
C GLU A 48 -2.14 -9.59 -12.88
N LYS A 49 -2.58 -8.34 -12.74
CA LYS A 49 -2.05 -7.23 -13.55
C LYS A 49 -0.59 -6.92 -13.22
N VAL A 50 -0.19 -7.00 -11.96
CA VAL A 50 1.20 -6.78 -11.56
C VAL A 50 2.10 -7.85 -12.14
N GLU A 51 1.73 -9.14 -12.09
CA GLU A 51 2.52 -10.22 -12.68
C GLU A 51 2.60 -10.10 -14.22
N ASP A 52 1.50 -9.72 -14.88
CA ASP A 52 1.50 -9.46 -16.32
C ASP A 52 2.50 -8.34 -16.70
N VAL A 53 2.51 -7.26 -15.92
CA VAL A 53 3.41 -6.13 -16.14
C VAL A 53 4.86 -6.50 -15.83
N VAL A 54 5.11 -7.19 -14.71
CA VAL A 54 6.45 -7.64 -14.32
C VAL A 54 7.04 -8.54 -15.40
N SER A 55 6.29 -9.53 -15.88
CA SER A 55 6.74 -10.48 -16.89
C SER A 55 7.03 -9.86 -18.26
N LYS A 56 6.38 -8.75 -18.61
CA LYS A 56 6.56 -8.07 -19.90
C LYS A 56 7.58 -6.94 -19.88
N GLU A 57 7.65 -6.21 -18.76
CA GLU A 57 8.35 -4.94 -18.71
C GLU A 57 9.61 -4.93 -17.82
N TYR A 58 9.70 -5.85 -16.86
CA TYR A 58 10.76 -5.87 -15.86
C TYR A 58 11.70 -7.08 -16.00
N ASP A 59 11.66 -7.73 -17.17
CA ASP A 59 12.63 -8.75 -17.52
C ASP A 59 14.05 -8.16 -17.47
N GLY A 60 14.95 -8.82 -16.75
CA GLY A 60 16.32 -8.35 -16.48
C GLY A 60 16.48 -7.32 -15.34
N TYR A 61 15.41 -6.93 -14.64
CA TYR A 61 15.45 -6.03 -13.47
C TYR A 61 15.19 -6.77 -12.15
N ASP A 62 15.99 -7.81 -11.86
CA ASP A 62 15.75 -8.76 -10.76
C ASP A 62 15.44 -8.11 -9.41
N VAL A 63 16.24 -7.10 -9.01
CA VAL A 63 16.03 -6.41 -7.72
C VAL A 63 14.65 -5.76 -7.65
N LEU A 64 14.22 -5.09 -8.73
CA LEU A 64 12.93 -4.41 -8.76
C LEU A 64 11.78 -5.41 -8.84
N THR A 65 11.94 -6.46 -9.63
CA THR A 65 11.02 -7.60 -9.72
C THR A 65 10.82 -8.27 -8.36
N THR A 66 11.90 -8.54 -7.62
CA THR A 66 11.82 -9.08 -6.26
C THR A 66 11.06 -8.14 -5.33
N LYS A 67 11.33 -6.83 -5.37
CA LYS A 67 10.60 -5.85 -4.53
C LYS A 67 9.12 -5.76 -4.87
N ILE A 68 8.75 -5.82 -6.14
CA ILE A 68 7.34 -5.84 -6.55
C ILE A 68 6.67 -7.13 -6.03
N ARG A 69 7.31 -8.29 -6.18
CA ARG A 69 6.77 -9.57 -5.70
C ARG A 69 6.63 -9.63 -4.18
N GLU A 70 7.62 -9.15 -3.42
CA GLU A 70 7.53 -9.04 -1.95
C GLU A 70 6.28 -8.26 -1.53
N LYS A 71 5.95 -7.17 -2.25
CA LYS A 71 4.74 -6.38 -1.98
C LYS A 71 3.47 -7.14 -2.33
N VAL A 72 3.41 -7.78 -3.49
CA VAL A 72 2.25 -8.60 -3.89
C VAL A 72 2.01 -9.75 -2.91
N GLU A 73 3.06 -10.47 -2.50
CA GLU A 73 2.98 -11.54 -1.52
C GLU A 73 2.47 -11.05 -0.16
N SER A 74 2.96 -9.90 0.31
CA SER A 74 2.49 -9.26 1.53
C SER A 74 1.01 -8.90 1.46
N VAL A 75 0.55 -8.28 0.37
CA VAL A 75 -0.88 -7.95 0.20
C VAL A 75 -1.73 -9.23 0.21
N ASN A 76 -1.33 -10.27 -0.54
CA ASN A 76 -2.05 -11.53 -0.61
C ASN A 76 -2.11 -12.25 0.75
N GLY A 77 -0.99 -12.28 1.49
CA GLY A 77 -0.93 -12.85 2.84
C GLY A 77 -1.88 -12.14 3.80
N ASN A 78 -1.90 -10.81 3.78
CA ASN A 78 -2.80 -10.02 4.61
C ASN A 78 -4.27 -10.26 4.25
N ILE A 79 -4.62 -10.40 2.96
CA ILE A 79 -6.01 -10.68 2.56
C ILE A 79 -6.50 -12.05 3.01
N ILE A 80 -5.70 -13.09 2.80
CA ILE A 80 -6.07 -14.45 3.27
C ILE A 80 -6.33 -14.40 4.77
N SER A 81 -5.52 -13.63 5.50
CA SER A 81 -5.66 -13.49 6.94
C SER A 81 -6.90 -12.70 7.37
N LEU A 82 -7.42 -11.73 6.58
CA LEU A 82 -8.54 -10.86 6.98
C LEU A 82 -9.75 -11.65 7.50
N SER A 83 -10.13 -12.71 6.79
CA SER A 83 -11.25 -13.59 7.15
C SER A 83 -11.04 -14.39 8.46
N LEU A 84 -9.78 -14.57 8.89
CA LEU A 84 -9.38 -15.34 10.07
C LEU A 84 -9.22 -14.46 11.31
N LEU A 85 -9.17 -13.14 11.14
CA LEU A 85 -8.92 -12.19 12.23
C LEU A 85 -10.18 -11.95 13.06
N LYS A 86 -10.10 -12.34 14.33
CA LYS A 86 -11.20 -12.20 15.31
C LYS A 86 -11.18 -10.90 16.11
N SER A 87 -10.11 -10.11 15.96
CA SER A 87 -9.93 -8.84 16.68
C SER A 87 -9.99 -7.67 15.71
N LYS A 88 -10.74 -6.62 16.10
CA LYS A 88 -10.85 -5.37 15.34
C LYS A 88 -9.47 -4.77 15.09
N GLU A 89 -8.61 -4.71 16.11
CA GLU A 89 -7.25 -4.14 15.98
C GLU A 89 -6.44 -4.87 14.91
N LYS A 90 -6.45 -6.20 14.94
CA LYS A 90 -5.70 -6.99 13.95
C LYS A 90 -6.26 -6.80 12.53
N VAL A 91 -7.58 -6.70 12.38
CA VAL A 91 -8.22 -6.39 11.10
C VAL A 91 -7.74 -5.04 10.59
N LEU A 92 -7.72 -4.01 11.44
CA LEU A 92 -7.23 -2.69 11.05
C LEU A 92 -5.76 -2.74 10.64
N ASP A 93 -4.90 -3.41 11.41
CA ASP A 93 -3.48 -3.57 11.07
C ASP A 93 -3.28 -4.26 9.71
N ALA A 94 -4.05 -5.31 9.40
CA ALA A 94 -4.00 -5.97 8.10
C ALA A 94 -4.45 -5.05 6.97
N LEU A 95 -5.53 -4.27 7.16
CA LEU A 95 -6.01 -3.30 6.17
C LEU A 95 -5.00 -2.16 5.95
N PHE A 96 -4.29 -1.73 7.01
CA PHE A 96 -3.19 -0.78 6.89
C PHE A 96 -2.04 -1.31 6.05
N ASN A 97 -1.62 -2.55 6.30
CA ASN A 97 -0.55 -3.18 5.53
C ASN A 97 -0.94 -3.31 4.05
N ILE A 98 -2.16 -3.76 3.77
CA ILE A 98 -2.71 -3.83 2.40
C ILE A 98 -2.66 -2.45 1.74
N SER A 99 -3.15 -1.41 2.41
CA SER A 99 -3.14 -0.04 1.87
C SER A 99 -1.71 0.44 1.59
N GLY A 100 -0.79 0.25 2.53
CA GLY A 100 0.61 0.68 2.41
C GLY A 100 1.36 -0.01 1.29
N ASP A 101 1.19 -1.32 1.15
CA ASP A 101 1.84 -2.09 0.09
C ASP A 101 1.23 -1.79 -1.29
N CYS A 102 -0.09 -1.66 -1.39
CA CYS A 102 -0.76 -1.20 -2.61
C CYS A 102 -0.29 0.20 -3.03
N SER A 103 -0.17 1.15 -2.10
CA SER A 103 0.38 2.48 -2.40
C SER A 103 1.85 2.42 -2.81
N SER A 104 2.65 1.53 -2.22
CA SER A 104 4.05 1.32 -2.63
C SER A 104 4.14 0.84 -4.08
N LEU A 105 3.25 -0.05 -4.51
CA LEU A 105 3.18 -0.49 -5.91
C LEU A 105 2.89 0.68 -6.86
N VAL A 106 1.94 1.57 -6.52
CA VAL A 106 1.65 2.77 -7.33
C VAL A 106 2.90 3.64 -7.50
N VAL A 107 3.65 3.87 -6.41
CA VAL A 107 4.89 4.66 -6.46
C VAL A 107 5.93 3.99 -7.37
N ILE A 108 6.12 2.67 -7.22
CA ILE A 108 7.07 1.91 -8.05
C ILE A 108 6.69 2.03 -9.53
N PHE A 109 5.44 1.75 -9.90
CA PHE A 109 4.99 1.80 -11.29
C PHE A 109 4.97 3.20 -11.89
N ALA A 110 4.90 4.25 -11.06
CA ALA A 110 4.99 5.64 -11.51
C ALA A 110 6.42 6.09 -11.82
N LEU A 111 7.39 5.69 -10.99
CA LEU A 111 8.76 6.21 -11.09
C LEU A 111 9.69 5.28 -11.87
N SER A 112 9.45 3.97 -11.86
CA SER A 112 10.33 3.00 -12.52
C SER A 112 10.52 3.21 -14.03
N PRO A 113 9.56 3.70 -14.83
CA PRO A 113 9.81 3.93 -16.25
C PRO A 113 10.92 4.97 -16.47
N PHE A 114 10.94 6.03 -15.66
CA PHE A 114 11.98 7.07 -15.71
C PHE A 114 13.34 6.54 -15.26
N LEU A 115 13.38 5.73 -14.20
CA LEU A 115 14.62 5.10 -13.74
C LEU A 115 15.21 4.16 -14.80
N ARG A 116 14.37 3.35 -15.45
CA ARG A 116 14.78 2.49 -16.57
C ARG A 116 15.33 3.32 -17.73
N MET A 117 14.69 4.45 -18.05
CA MET A 117 15.16 5.34 -19.09
C MET A 117 16.54 5.95 -18.77
N VAL A 118 16.75 6.41 -17.53
CA VAL A 118 18.08 6.88 -17.09
C VAL A 118 19.11 5.77 -17.21
N HIS A 119 18.78 4.55 -16.78
CA HIS A 119 19.66 3.39 -16.94
C HIS A 119 20.01 3.10 -18.41
N PHE A 120 19.02 3.07 -19.31
CA PHE A 120 19.27 2.88 -20.73
C PHE A 120 20.11 4.01 -21.34
N LYS A 121 19.92 5.25 -20.89
CA LYS A 121 20.78 6.38 -21.30
C LYS A 121 22.22 6.13 -20.88
N GLU A 122 22.47 5.77 -19.62
CA GLU A 122 23.81 5.49 -19.10
C GLU A 122 24.48 4.33 -19.85
N VAL A 123 23.77 3.20 -20.00
CA VAL A 123 24.26 2.04 -20.75
C VAL A 123 24.59 2.39 -22.20
N THR A 124 23.75 3.19 -22.87
CA THR A 124 24.02 3.64 -24.24
C THR A 124 25.24 4.54 -24.30
N CYS A 125 25.35 5.52 -23.42
CA CYS A 125 26.49 6.42 -23.35
C CYS A 125 27.80 5.65 -23.07
N ASP A 126 27.76 4.67 -22.17
CA ASP A 126 28.92 3.86 -21.84
C ASP A 126 29.30 2.90 -22.97
N LEU A 127 28.33 2.33 -23.67
CA LEU A 127 28.57 1.58 -24.92
C LEU A 127 29.26 2.48 -25.95
N VAL A 128 28.75 3.69 -26.18
CA VAL A 128 29.34 4.61 -27.15
C VAL A 128 30.76 5.04 -26.76
N ARG A 129 31.03 5.26 -25.47
CA ARG A 129 32.36 5.65 -24.97
C ARG A 129 33.37 4.50 -24.97
N SER A 130 32.91 3.27 -24.70
CA SER A 130 33.77 2.09 -24.56
C SER A 130 34.06 1.38 -25.88
N LYS A 131 33.19 1.55 -26.89
CA LYS A 131 33.33 0.88 -28.19
C LYS A 131 34.09 1.75 -29.18
N THR A 132 35.18 1.19 -29.70
CA THR A 132 36.01 1.81 -30.74
C THR A 132 35.84 1.15 -32.11
N ASP A 133 35.21 -0.03 -32.20
CA ASP A 133 34.99 -0.77 -33.45
C ASP A 133 33.54 -0.62 -33.94
N ILE A 134 33.38 -0.30 -35.22
CA ILE A 134 32.07 -0.17 -35.89
C ILE A 134 31.22 -1.43 -35.82
N LYS A 135 31.83 -2.61 -35.65
CA LYS A 135 31.07 -3.88 -35.49
C LYS A 135 30.13 -3.89 -34.29
N ASP A 136 30.37 -3.03 -33.31
CA ASP A 136 29.53 -2.89 -32.13
C ASP A 136 28.38 -1.87 -32.32
N PHE A 137 28.38 -1.11 -33.41
CA PHE A 137 27.35 -0.11 -33.72
C PHE A 137 25.91 -0.69 -33.80
N PRO A 138 25.68 -1.92 -34.32
CA PRO A 138 24.37 -2.55 -34.25
C PRO A 138 23.84 -2.70 -32.82
N GLN A 139 24.71 -2.98 -31.84
CA GLN A 139 24.31 -3.06 -30.44
C GLN A 139 23.86 -1.69 -29.91
N ILE A 140 24.55 -0.62 -30.32
CA ILE A 140 24.15 0.76 -29.97
C ILE A 140 22.78 1.05 -30.57
N LEU A 141 22.57 0.81 -31.87
CA LEU A 141 21.25 1.03 -32.51
C LEU A 141 20.13 0.22 -31.83
N PHE A 142 20.41 -1.02 -31.42
CA PHE A 142 19.46 -1.82 -30.67
C PHE A 142 19.09 -1.17 -29.33
N THR A 143 20.07 -0.74 -28.54
CA THR A 143 19.81 -0.06 -27.26
C THR A 143 19.06 1.26 -27.46
N VAL A 144 19.39 2.03 -28.50
CA VAL A 144 18.67 3.25 -28.88
C VAL A 144 17.22 2.95 -29.22
N GLN A 145 16.96 1.87 -29.96
CA GLN A 145 15.61 1.45 -30.29
C GLN A 145 14.81 1.09 -29.03
N GLN A 146 15.41 0.41 -28.05
CA GLN A 146 14.76 0.12 -26.76
C GLN A 146 14.42 1.41 -26.01
N TYR A 147 15.36 2.36 -25.94
CA TYR A 147 15.15 3.67 -25.35
C TYR A 147 14.01 4.44 -26.03
N HIS A 148 13.95 4.41 -27.36
CA HIS A 148 12.89 5.03 -28.15
C HIS A 148 11.50 4.41 -27.87
N GLN A 149 11.41 3.08 -27.74
CA GLN A 149 10.14 2.43 -27.38
C GLN A 149 9.65 2.87 -25.98
N LEU A 150 10.57 3.02 -25.02
CA LEU A 150 10.26 3.55 -23.69
C LEU A 150 9.84 5.03 -23.73
N LEU A 151 10.47 5.87 -24.57
CA LEU A 151 10.03 7.26 -24.78
C LEU A 151 8.59 7.32 -25.32
N LYS A 152 8.30 6.56 -26.38
CA LYS A 152 6.94 6.47 -26.95
C LYS A 152 5.93 5.99 -25.92
N SER A 153 6.36 5.07 -25.08
CA SER A 153 5.57 4.60 -23.98
C SER A 153 5.21 5.72 -23.00
N LEU A 154 6.21 6.49 -22.55
CA LEU A 154 6.00 7.66 -21.68
C LEU A 154 5.10 8.72 -22.32
N ALA A 155 5.24 8.99 -23.63
CA ALA A 155 4.38 9.98 -24.31
C ALA A 155 2.87 9.67 -24.14
N ASN A 156 2.53 8.39 -24.04
CA ASN A 156 1.15 7.95 -23.86
C ASN A 156 0.67 8.03 -22.41
N ASP A 157 1.55 8.26 -21.44
CA ASP A 157 1.26 8.21 -20.01
C ASP A 157 0.24 9.27 -19.57
N SER A 158 -0.88 8.86 -18.95
CA SER A 158 -1.95 9.78 -18.54
C SER A 158 -1.52 10.80 -17.47
N ASN A 159 -0.47 10.53 -16.71
CA ASN A 159 0.00 11.38 -15.61
C ASN A 159 1.04 12.42 -16.05
N ILE A 160 1.52 12.34 -17.29
CA ILE A 160 2.40 13.35 -17.87
C ILE A 160 1.53 14.47 -18.46
N ASP A 161 1.89 15.71 -18.15
CA ASP A 161 1.18 16.87 -18.68
C ASP A 161 1.37 17.01 -20.19
N LYS A 162 0.41 17.67 -20.86
CA LYS A 162 0.43 17.82 -22.32
C LYS A 162 1.71 18.47 -22.85
N GLY A 163 2.26 19.46 -22.14
CA GLY A 163 3.48 20.15 -22.59
C GLY A 163 4.69 19.21 -22.58
N SER A 164 4.84 18.39 -21.55
CA SER A 164 5.88 17.36 -21.50
C SER A 164 5.68 16.27 -22.56
N LYS A 165 4.42 15.86 -22.83
CA LYS A 165 4.11 14.91 -23.91
C LYS A 165 4.52 15.43 -25.28
N ASP A 166 4.13 16.65 -25.62
CA ASP A 166 4.45 17.26 -26.92
C ASP A 166 5.99 17.31 -27.13
N LYS A 167 6.76 17.58 -26.05
CA LYS A 167 8.24 17.54 -26.08
C LYS A 167 8.78 16.12 -26.30
N ILE A 168 8.24 15.13 -25.59
CA ILE A 168 8.63 13.72 -25.73
C ILE A 168 8.33 13.23 -27.15
N GLU A 169 7.15 13.56 -27.70
CA GLU A 169 6.75 13.19 -29.06
C GLU A 169 7.67 13.81 -30.11
N ALA A 170 8.01 15.11 -29.97
CA ALA A 170 8.96 15.77 -30.85
C ALA A 170 10.33 15.09 -30.84
N ILE A 171 10.81 14.67 -29.66
CA ILE A 171 12.05 13.89 -29.53
C ILE A 171 11.92 12.51 -30.17
N CYS A 172 10.79 11.81 -30.00
CA CYS A 172 10.59 10.50 -30.64
C CYS A 172 10.73 10.62 -32.16
N VAL A 173 10.05 11.60 -32.77
CA VAL A 173 10.13 11.85 -34.21
C VAL A 173 11.55 12.20 -34.65
N GLY A 174 12.25 13.04 -33.88
CA GLY A 174 13.67 13.37 -34.14
C GLY A 174 14.57 12.13 -34.08
N LEU A 175 14.38 11.30 -33.05
CA LEU A 175 15.16 10.09 -32.81
C LEU A 175 14.91 9.02 -33.87
N GLU A 176 13.67 8.86 -34.36
CA GLU A 176 13.36 7.96 -35.48
C GLU A 176 14.14 8.32 -36.74
N ASN A 177 14.10 9.60 -37.13
CA ASN A 177 14.85 10.10 -38.28
C ASN A 177 16.36 9.88 -38.10
N LYS A 178 16.88 10.17 -36.89
CA LYS A 178 18.29 9.98 -36.56
C LYS A 178 18.72 8.51 -36.60
N MET A 179 17.93 7.59 -36.06
CA MET A 179 18.20 6.15 -36.11
C MET A 179 18.32 5.65 -37.56
N GLU A 180 17.44 6.09 -38.46
CA GLU A 180 17.50 5.71 -39.87
C GLU A 180 18.76 6.27 -40.57
N MET A 181 19.11 7.52 -40.27
CA MET A 181 20.35 8.14 -40.75
C MET A 181 21.58 7.37 -40.25
N TRP A 182 21.63 7.04 -38.96
CA TRP A 182 22.74 6.32 -38.35
C TRP A 182 22.88 4.89 -38.89
N ALA A 183 21.77 4.18 -39.05
CA ALA A 183 21.76 2.86 -39.68
C ALA A 183 22.26 2.91 -41.14
N SER A 184 21.89 3.94 -41.89
CA SER A 184 22.34 4.15 -43.26
C SER A 184 23.83 4.50 -43.34
N ALA A 185 24.31 5.39 -42.46
CA ALA A 185 25.73 5.74 -42.36
C ALA A 185 26.60 4.52 -42.01
N TYR A 186 26.13 3.67 -41.09
CA TYR A 186 26.76 2.39 -40.75
C TYR A 186 26.84 1.46 -41.97
N ARG A 187 25.73 1.22 -42.67
CA ARG A 187 25.69 0.38 -43.89
C ARG A 187 26.64 0.88 -44.98
N ASN A 188 26.77 2.21 -45.10
CA ASN A 188 27.60 2.86 -46.10
C ASN A 188 29.06 3.07 -45.64
N LYS A 189 29.45 2.59 -44.45
CA LYS A 189 30.82 2.69 -43.89
C LYS A 189 31.37 4.13 -43.85
N GLN A 190 30.52 5.13 -43.56
CA GLN A 190 30.95 6.53 -43.41
C GLN A 190 31.89 6.73 -42.20
N LYS A 191 32.64 7.86 -42.18
CA LYS A 191 33.59 8.17 -41.09
C LYS A 191 32.92 8.15 -39.72
N GLN A 192 33.56 7.46 -38.77
CA GLN A 192 32.91 6.85 -37.61
C GLN A 192 32.84 7.78 -36.38
N ASP A 193 33.83 8.65 -36.18
CA ASP A 193 33.90 9.53 -35.00
C ASP A 193 32.74 10.51 -34.89
N GLY A 194 32.23 11.00 -36.04
CA GLY A 194 31.07 11.89 -36.05
C GLY A 194 29.79 11.19 -35.62
N LEU A 195 29.65 9.89 -35.93
CA LEU A 195 28.44 9.12 -35.70
C LEU A 195 28.22 8.86 -34.21
N TYR A 196 29.27 8.40 -33.51
CA TYR A 196 29.23 8.18 -32.06
C TYR A 196 28.98 9.47 -31.28
N LYS A 197 29.60 10.57 -31.71
CA LYS A 197 29.38 11.88 -31.09
C LYS A 197 27.94 12.35 -31.24
N GLU A 198 27.35 12.20 -32.42
CA GLU A 198 25.94 12.53 -32.65
C GLU A 198 24.99 11.71 -31.75
N VAL A 199 25.27 10.42 -31.55
CA VAL A 199 24.47 9.57 -30.64
C VAL A 199 24.54 10.10 -29.20
N LEU A 200 25.72 10.47 -28.71
CA LEU A 200 25.88 11.03 -27.36
C LEU A 200 25.12 12.34 -27.19
N GLU A 201 25.29 13.29 -28.12
CA GLU A 201 24.62 14.60 -28.08
C GLU A 201 23.10 14.46 -28.09
N GLU A 202 22.56 13.48 -28.82
CA GLU A 202 21.12 13.24 -28.87
C GLU A 202 20.59 12.60 -27.59
N PHE A 203 21.35 11.69 -26.98
CA PHE A 203 20.99 11.06 -25.70
C PHE A 203 21.04 12.04 -24.52
N GLU A 204 21.92 13.04 -24.57
CA GLU A 204 21.92 14.13 -23.60
C GLU A 204 20.60 14.89 -23.65
N LYS A 205 20.19 15.37 -24.83
CA LYS A 205 18.91 16.07 -25.04
C LYS A 205 17.71 15.24 -24.63
N CYS A 206 17.70 13.96 -25.02
CA CYS A 206 16.61 13.05 -24.64
C CYS A 206 16.49 12.92 -23.12
N GLY A 207 17.63 12.81 -22.41
CA GLY A 207 17.63 12.71 -20.96
C GLY A 207 17.10 13.95 -20.26
N ASP A 208 17.37 15.15 -20.77
CA ASP A 208 16.88 16.40 -20.17
C ASP A 208 15.36 16.47 -20.16
N VAL A 209 14.72 16.08 -21.27
CA VAL A 209 13.25 16.05 -21.35
C VAL A 209 12.65 14.95 -20.48
N VAL A 210 13.30 13.79 -20.40
CA VAL A 210 12.87 12.70 -19.50
C VAL A 210 12.93 13.15 -18.03
N LEU A 211 13.99 13.85 -17.64
CA LEU A 211 14.14 14.40 -16.29
C LEU A 211 13.10 15.50 -15.99
N GLU A 212 12.77 16.33 -16.97
CA GLU A 212 11.69 17.32 -16.84
C GLU A 212 10.34 16.64 -16.60
N ALA A 213 10.00 15.63 -17.41
CA ALA A 213 8.78 14.85 -17.25
C ALA A 213 8.75 14.07 -15.91
N GLN A 214 9.89 13.51 -15.48
CA GLN A 214 10.03 12.83 -14.19
C GLN A 214 9.65 13.77 -13.04
N LYS A 215 10.13 15.01 -13.04
CA LYS A 215 9.81 15.99 -11.98
C LYS A 215 8.31 16.29 -11.88
N VAL A 216 7.58 16.24 -13.01
CA VAL A 216 6.13 16.41 -13.01
C VAL A 216 5.46 15.22 -12.33
N VAL A 217 5.85 14.00 -12.68
CA VAL A 217 5.32 12.78 -12.08
C VAL A 217 5.70 12.66 -10.60
N GLU A 218 6.92 13.02 -10.21
CA GLU A 218 7.36 13.07 -8.82
C GLU A 218 6.46 13.97 -7.97
N LYS A 219 6.06 15.14 -8.47
CA LYS A 219 5.10 16.01 -7.77
C LYS A 219 3.73 15.35 -7.60
N VAL A 220 3.26 14.63 -8.62
CA VAL A 220 2.00 13.88 -8.54
C VAL A 220 2.11 12.77 -7.48
N VAL A 221 3.23 12.04 -7.46
CA VAL A 221 3.52 10.99 -6.48
C VAL A 221 3.66 11.55 -5.06
N GLU A 222 4.32 12.71 -4.89
CA GLU A 222 4.40 13.40 -3.60
C GLU A 222 3.02 13.80 -3.09
N ASN A 223 2.17 14.35 -3.96
CA ASN A 223 0.80 14.74 -3.60
C ASN A 223 -0.03 13.51 -3.22
N TYR A 224 0.04 12.44 -4.01
CA TYR A 224 -0.58 11.16 -3.71
C TYR A 224 -0.13 10.63 -2.34
N THR A 225 1.18 10.63 -2.08
CA THR A 225 1.75 10.15 -0.81
C THR A 225 1.29 11.01 0.37
N LYS A 226 1.23 12.35 0.21
CA LYS A 226 0.71 13.27 1.23
C LYS A 226 -0.77 13.01 1.54
N GLU A 227 -1.59 12.79 0.51
CA GLU A 227 -3.01 12.45 0.68
C GLU A 227 -3.16 11.11 1.41
N LYS A 228 -2.37 10.09 1.04
CA LYS A 228 -2.38 8.79 1.71
C LYS A 228 -1.85 8.84 3.14
N MET A 229 -0.83 9.66 3.43
CA MET A 229 -0.42 9.95 4.81
C MET A 229 -1.55 10.59 5.61
N GLY A 230 -2.34 11.49 5.00
CA GLY A 230 -3.53 12.07 5.61
C GLY A 230 -4.59 11.01 5.95
N ILE A 231 -4.81 10.04 5.06
CA ILE A 231 -5.67 8.88 5.32
C ILE A 231 -5.09 8.05 6.47
N ASN A 232 -3.81 7.68 6.44
CA ASN A 232 -3.18 6.91 7.51
C ASN A 232 -3.27 7.62 8.88
N GLN A 233 -3.12 8.94 8.93
CA GLN A 233 -3.33 9.72 10.15
C GLN A 233 -4.79 9.71 10.62
N GLN A 234 -5.77 9.71 9.71
CA GLN A 234 -7.17 9.53 10.09
C GLN A 234 -7.42 8.13 10.65
N LEU A 235 -6.80 7.11 10.04
CA LEU A 235 -6.89 5.74 10.49
C LEU A 235 -6.20 5.54 11.86
N ASP A 236 -5.05 6.16 12.11
CA ASP A 236 -4.37 6.16 13.41
C ASP A 236 -5.24 6.78 14.50
N LYS A 237 -5.87 7.94 14.20
CA LYS A 237 -6.82 8.58 15.13
C LYS A 237 -8.03 7.68 15.43
N ILE A 238 -8.47 6.86 14.48
CA ILE A 238 -9.56 5.88 14.70
C ILE A 238 -9.06 4.71 15.56
N ARG A 239 -7.82 4.24 15.34
CA ARG A 239 -7.18 3.21 16.16
C ARG A 239 -7.07 3.65 17.63
N ASP A 240 -6.58 4.86 17.87
CA ASP A 240 -6.41 5.41 19.21
C ASP A 240 -7.77 5.57 19.93
N LYS A 241 -8.79 6.07 19.23
CA LYS A 241 -10.17 6.12 19.76
C LYS A 241 -10.71 4.74 20.08
N THR A 242 -10.44 3.73 19.26
CA THR A 242 -10.90 2.36 19.50
C THR A 242 -10.20 1.72 20.71
N SER A 243 -8.90 1.98 20.90
CA SER A 243 -8.13 1.58 22.08
C SER A 243 -8.65 2.24 23.36
N ASP A 244 -8.94 3.54 23.33
CA ASP A 244 -9.46 4.26 24.50
C ASP A 244 -10.89 3.84 24.86
N THR A 245 -11.71 3.52 23.86
CA THR A 245 -13.06 2.98 24.08
C THR A 245 -13.01 1.58 24.69
N GLN A 246 -12.04 0.75 24.30
CA GLN A 246 -11.82 -0.56 24.92
C GLN A 246 -11.26 -0.46 26.34
N LYS A 247 -10.36 0.49 26.63
CA LYS A 247 -9.89 0.74 28.01
C LYS A 247 -11.03 1.18 28.92
N LYS A 248 -11.90 2.08 28.46
CA LYS A 248 -13.11 2.48 29.20
C LYS A 248 -14.09 1.32 29.38
N ALA A 249 -14.39 0.55 28.33
CA ALA A 249 -15.30 -0.59 28.42
C ALA A 249 -14.75 -1.72 29.33
N LYS A 250 -13.43 -1.92 29.35
CA LYS A 250 -12.78 -2.88 30.26
C LYS A 250 -12.83 -2.39 31.70
N ASN A 251 -12.59 -1.10 31.95
CA ASN A 251 -12.75 -0.51 33.28
C ASN A 251 -14.20 -0.54 33.77
N GLU A 252 -15.18 -0.21 32.93
CA GLU A 252 -16.61 -0.29 33.30
C GLU A 252 -17.06 -1.72 33.57
N LYS A 253 -16.52 -2.71 32.84
CA LYS A 253 -16.83 -4.13 33.08
C LYS A 253 -16.17 -4.62 34.37
N THR A 254 -14.94 -4.17 34.68
CA THR A 254 -14.28 -4.45 35.95
C THR A 254 -15.01 -3.78 37.12
N GLU A 255 -15.42 -2.52 37.00
CA GLU A 255 -16.22 -1.80 38.02
C GLU A 255 -17.58 -2.46 38.23
N ARG A 256 -18.26 -2.93 37.17
CA ARG A 256 -19.52 -3.69 37.32
C ARG A 256 -19.32 -5.02 38.03
N ILE A 257 -18.20 -5.71 37.78
CA ILE A 257 -17.87 -6.96 38.46
C ILE A 257 -17.52 -6.69 39.93
N GLU A 258 -16.73 -5.65 40.22
CA GLU A 258 -16.42 -5.23 41.60
C GLU A 258 -17.68 -4.78 42.36
N GLN A 259 -18.61 -4.08 41.71
CA GLN A 259 -19.90 -3.69 42.30
C GLN A 259 -20.83 -4.88 42.54
N LEU A 260 -20.78 -5.93 41.70
CA LEU A 260 -21.55 -7.16 41.93
C LEU A 260 -20.95 -7.99 43.07
N LEU A 261 -19.62 -8.13 43.12
CA LEU A 261 -18.91 -8.82 44.20
C LEU A 261 -19.13 -8.14 45.56
N THR A 262 -19.02 -6.82 45.64
CA THR A 262 -19.31 -6.07 46.89
C THR A 262 -20.79 -6.08 47.29
N LYS A 263 -21.70 -6.39 46.36
CA LYS A 263 -23.12 -6.55 46.65
C LYS A 263 -23.44 -7.94 47.19
N GLU A 264 -22.83 -8.99 46.63
CA GLU A 264 -22.89 -10.36 47.18
C GLU A 264 -22.29 -10.42 48.59
N GLU A 265 -21.12 -9.82 48.83
CA GLU A 265 -20.50 -9.77 50.17
C GLU A 265 -21.37 -9.03 51.21
N ARG A 266 -22.11 -7.99 50.78
CA ARG A 266 -23.06 -7.26 51.65
C ARG A 266 -24.36 -8.02 51.90
N GLU A 267 -24.79 -8.85 50.96
CA GLU A 267 -25.97 -9.70 51.11
C GLU A 267 -25.65 -10.93 51.98
N GLU A 268 -24.45 -11.51 51.90
CA GLU A 268 -23.97 -12.53 52.83
C GLU A 268 -23.83 -11.99 54.26
N ALA A 269 -23.24 -10.81 54.45
CA ALA A 269 -23.13 -10.18 55.77
C ALA A 269 -24.49 -9.83 56.40
N LYS A 270 -25.50 -9.50 55.58
CA LYS A 270 -26.88 -9.29 56.06
C LYS A 270 -27.57 -10.61 56.41
N SER A 271 -27.36 -11.67 55.63
CA SER A 271 -27.90 -13.00 55.93
C SER A 271 -27.32 -13.58 57.23
N GLU A 272 -26.04 -13.36 57.50
CA GLU A 272 -25.40 -13.78 58.76
C GLU A 272 -25.88 -12.93 59.96
N SER A 273 -26.12 -11.63 59.76
CA SER A 273 -26.73 -10.76 60.77
C SER A 273 -28.15 -11.17 61.13
N GLU A 274 -28.96 -11.62 60.16
CA GLU A 274 -30.35 -12.05 60.40
C GLU A 274 -30.40 -13.39 61.16
N LYS A 275 -29.48 -14.31 60.88
CA LYS A 275 -29.36 -15.58 61.64
C LYS A 275 -28.94 -15.35 63.10
N ALA A 276 -28.04 -14.40 63.35
CA ALA A 276 -27.63 -14.06 64.72
C ALA A 276 -28.78 -13.46 65.55
N THR A 277 -29.67 -12.68 64.93
CA THR A 277 -30.86 -12.11 65.61
C THR A 277 -31.96 -13.13 65.88
N ASP A 278 -32.08 -14.16 65.03
CA ASP A 278 -33.05 -15.25 65.24
C ASP A 278 -32.62 -16.18 66.38
N GLU A 279 -31.33 -16.50 66.49
CA GLU A 279 -30.80 -17.31 67.61
C GLU A 279 -30.98 -16.60 68.97
N GLU A 280 -30.72 -15.29 69.05
CA GLU A 280 -30.93 -14.50 70.28
C GLU A 280 -32.42 -14.40 70.66
N SER A 281 -33.32 -14.39 69.66
CA SER A 281 -34.77 -14.34 69.86
C SER A 281 -35.34 -15.69 70.30
N ILE A 282 -34.77 -16.80 69.81
CA ILE A 282 -35.11 -18.17 70.24
C ILE A 282 -34.65 -18.39 71.69
N GLU A 283 -33.46 -17.92 72.06
CA GLU A 283 -32.91 -18.08 73.41
C GLU A 283 -33.73 -17.30 74.46
N LYS A 284 -34.18 -16.08 74.14
CA LYS A 284 -35.11 -15.31 74.98
C LYS A 284 -36.48 -15.98 75.12
N CYS A 285 -37.02 -16.57 74.04
CA CYS A 285 -38.27 -17.34 74.12
C CYS A 285 -38.13 -18.57 75.03
N GLN A 286 -37.01 -19.27 74.96
CA GLN A 286 -36.73 -20.43 75.82
C GLN A 286 -36.59 -20.05 77.31
N GLN A 287 -35.98 -18.89 77.61
CA GLN A 287 -35.93 -18.36 78.97
C GLN A 287 -37.31 -18.02 79.53
N ILE A 288 -38.18 -17.37 78.74
CA ILE A 288 -39.55 -17.03 79.15
C ILE A 288 -40.39 -18.29 79.43
N VAL A 289 -40.20 -19.35 78.63
CA VAL A 289 -40.86 -20.65 78.86
C VAL A 289 -40.34 -21.30 80.15
N ALA A 290 -39.03 -21.26 80.40
CA ALA A 290 -38.43 -21.82 81.62
C ALA A 290 -38.87 -21.08 82.89
N GLU A 291 -39.02 -19.75 82.84
CA GLU A 291 -39.49 -18.94 83.98
C GLU A 291 -40.99 -19.14 84.26
N SER A 292 -41.80 -19.33 83.21
CA SER A 292 -43.23 -19.63 83.35
C SER A 292 -43.48 -21.03 83.95
N GLN A 293 -42.57 -21.98 83.73
CA GLN A 293 -42.62 -23.31 84.34
C GLN A 293 -42.16 -23.34 85.80
N ARG A 294 -41.38 -22.35 86.26
CA ARG A 294 -40.96 -22.22 87.67
C ARG A 294 -41.96 -21.50 88.58
N SER A 295 -42.98 -20.85 87.99
CA SER A 295 -44.01 -20.09 88.72
C SER A 295 -45.34 -20.84 88.89
N LYS A 296 -45.34 -22.18 88.70
CA LYS A 296 -46.43 -23.09 89.08
C LYS A 296 -45.93 -24.06 90.15
#